data_AF-A0A1A8EDB6-F1
#
_entry.id   AF-A0A1A8EDB6-F1
#
_cell.length_a   1.000
_cell.length_b   1.000
_cell.length_c   1.000
_cell.angle_alpha   90.00
_cell.angle_beta   90.00
_cell.angle_gamma   90.00
#
_symmetry.space_group_name_H-M   'P 1'
#
loop_
_entity.id
_entity.type
_entity.pdbx_description
1 polymer ?
#
loop_
_entity_poly.entity_id
_entity_poly.type
_entity_poly.pdbx_seq_one_letter_code
_entity_poly.pdbx_strand_id
1 'polypeptide(L)' 'ARFSVDPRRVAVSGDSAGGNLAAAVSQQLQKEPGQKIKLKAQALLYPALQALDLNTPSYQQNQDMPILPRTLMVRF' A
#
# COMPACT_ATOMS: atom_id res chain seq x y z
N ALA A 1 29.22 2.74 4.00
CA ALA A 1 27.74 2.70 4.07
C ALA A 1 27.32 1.31 4.55
N ARG A 2 26.48 1.22 5.59
CA ARG A 2 26.15 -0.07 6.27
C ARG A 2 25.50 -1.12 5.37
N PHE A 3 24.78 -0.69 4.33
CA PHE A 3 23.97 -1.57 3.47
C PHE A 3 24.40 -1.55 1.99
N SER A 4 25.47 -0.83 1.63
CA SER A 4 25.95 -0.71 0.23
C SER A 4 24.86 -0.33 -0.80
N VAL A 5 23.87 0.47 -0.38
CA VAL A 5 22.79 0.99 -1.24
C VAL A 5 23.03 2.45 -1.62
N ASP A 6 22.52 2.88 -2.79
CA ASP A 6 22.50 4.30 -3.18
C ASP A 6 21.27 5.00 -2.58
N PRO A 7 21.44 5.90 -1.60
CA PRO A 7 20.32 6.57 -0.92
C PRO A 7 19.52 7.49 -1.84
N ARG A 8 20.01 7.78 -3.06
CA ARG A 8 19.28 8.56 -4.08
C ARG A 8 18.38 7.70 -4.97
N ARG A 9 18.45 6.36 -4.84
CA ARG A 9 17.70 5.38 -5.64
C ARG A 9 16.90 4.44 -4.74
N VAL A 10 15.99 5.03 -3.95
CA VAL A 10 15.11 4.30 -3.04
C VAL A 10 13.71 4.23 -3.63
N ALA A 11 13.08 3.06 -3.57
CA ALA A 11 11.68 2.84 -3.92
C ALA A 11 11.00 2.05 -2.80
N VAL A 12 9.67 2.10 -2.75
CA VAL A 12 8.87 1.30 -1.82
C VAL A 12 7.84 0.48 -2.59
N SER A 13 7.55 -0.71 -2.11
CA SER A 13 6.56 -1.60 -2.71
C SER A 13 5.86 -2.43 -1.66
N GLY A 14 4.67 -2.90 -1.99
CA GLY A 14 3.93 -3.85 -1.16
C GLY A 14 2.70 -4.40 -1.87
N ASP A 15 2.25 -5.56 -1.41
CA ASP A 15 1.05 -6.24 -1.89
C ASP A 15 -0.07 -6.19 -0.85
N SER A 16 -1.34 -6.18 -1.28
CA SER A 16 -2.49 -6.24 -0.37
C SER A 16 -2.43 -5.18 0.76
N ALA A 17 -2.40 -5.60 2.03
CA ALA A 17 -2.18 -4.74 3.20
C ALA A 17 -0.78 -4.10 3.22
N GLY A 18 0.25 -4.79 2.74
CA GLY A 18 1.58 -4.21 2.51
C GLY A 18 1.54 -3.08 1.48
N GLY A 19 0.66 -3.17 0.48
CA GLY A 19 0.40 -2.10 -0.49
C GLY A 19 -0.21 -0.86 0.17
N ASN A 20 -1.10 -1.04 1.16
CA ASN A 20 -1.59 0.07 2.00
C ASN A 20 -0.44 0.74 2.75
N LEU A 21 0.40 -0.05 3.42
CA LEU A 21 1.54 0.46 4.19
C LEU A 21 2.56 1.18 3.30
N ALA A 22 2.85 0.65 2.10
CA ALA A 22 3.73 1.29 1.13
C ALA A 22 3.19 2.67 0.70
N ALA A 23 1.88 2.78 0.48
CA ALA A 23 1.22 4.05 0.18
C ALA A 23 1.26 5.01 1.39
N ALA A 24 1.02 4.51 2.60
CA ALA A 24 1.04 5.31 3.82
C ALA A 24 2.43 5.88 4.12
N VAL A 25 3.49 5.06 4.04
CA VAL A 25 4.88 5.50 4.22
C VAL A 25 5.26 6.55 3.17
N SER A 26 4.88 6.36 1.91
CA SER A 26 5.13 7.34 0.86
C SER A 26 4.47 8.69 1.11
N GLN A 27 3.24 8.68 1.63
CA GLN A 27 2.55 9.89 2.03
C GLN A 27 3.18 10.55 3.26
N GLN A 28 3.57 9.74 4.26
CA GLN A 28 4.20 10.24 5.48
C GLN A 28 5.54 10.93 5.19
N LEU A 29 6.39 10.32 4.37
CA LEU A 29 7.68 10.88 3.96
C LEU A 29 7.55 12.22 3.23
N GLN A 30 6.46 12.43 2.49
CA GLN A 30 6.20 13.71 1.82
C GLN A 30 5.77 14.82 2.80
N LYS A 31 5.14 14.44 3.91
CA LYS A 31 4.64 15.38 4.94
C LYS A 31 5.67 15.68 6.02
N GLU A 32 6.66 14.80 6.20
CA GLU A 32 7.67 14.90 7.25
C GLU A 32 8.64 16.09 7.00
N PRO A 33 8.64 17.11 7.88
CA PRO A 33 9.51 18.27 7.71
C PRO A 33 10.99 17.88 7.75
N GLY A 34 11.78 18.42 6.82
CA GLY A 34 13.23 18.17 6.77
C GLY A 34 13.61 16.77 6.29
N GLN A 35 12.65 15.96 5.82
CA GLN A 35 12.93 14.66 5.21
C GLN A 35 13.81 14.82 3.96
N LYS A 36 14.91 14.06 3.91
CA LYS A 36 15.90 14.04 2.81
C LYS A 36 15.71 12.86 1.86
N ILE A 37 14.99 11.82 2.28
CA ILE A 37 14.69 10.66 1.45
C ILE A 37 13.65 11.06 0.39
N LYS A 38 14.01 10.92 -0.88
CA LYS A 38 13.09 11.08 -2.01
C LYS A 38 12.87 9.73 -2.66
N LEU A 39 11.69 9.15 -2.43
CA LEU A 39 11.27 7.93 -3.12
C LEU A 39 11.23 8.20 -4.64
N LYS A 40 11.80 7.28 -5.42
CA LYS A 40 11.83 7.33 -6.88
C LYS A 40 10.67 6.60 -7.52
N ALA A 41 10.12 5.62 -6.82
CA ALA A 41 8.97 4.85 -7.26
C ALA A 41 8.19 4.29 -6.07
N GLN A 42 6.90 4.10 -6.30
CA GLN A 42 5.98 3.37 -5.43
C GLN A 42 5.29 2.30 -6.28
N ALA A 43 5.49 1.02 -5.96
CA ALA A 43 4.85 -0.09 -6.67
C ALA A 43 3.82 -0.76 -5.75
N LEU A 44 2.54 -0.68 -6.12
CA LEU A 44 1.44 -1.19 -5.31
C LEU A 44 0.77 -2.38 -6.01
N LEU A 45 0.80 -3.55 -5.39
CA LEU A 45 0.20 -4.76 -5.94
C LEU A 45 -1.14 -5.01 -5.22
N TYR A 46 -2.27 -4.88 -5.95
CA TYR A 46 -3.64 -5.02 -5.42
C TYR A 46 -3.83 -4.40 -4.01
N PRO A 47 -3.51 -3.11 -3.83
CA PRO A 47 -3.44 -2.49 -2.50
C PRO A 47 -4.82 -2.28 -1.88
N ALA A 48 -4.89 -2.38 -0.55
CA ALA A 48 -6.05 -1.93 0.23
C ALA A 48 -5.99 -0.40 0.46
N LEU A 49 -6.53 0.40 -0.45
CA LEU A 49 -6.39 1.88 -0.39
C LEU A 49 -7.48 2.62 0.38
N GLN A 50 -8.58 1.94 0.74
CA GLN A 50 -9.67 2.52 1.51
C GLN A 50 -10.45 1.41 2.25
N ALA A 51 -11.06 1.78 3.37
CA ALA A 51 -11.94 0.92 4.17
C ALA A 51 -13.33 1.57 4.42
N LEU A 52 -13.66 2.62 3.67
CA LEU A 52 -14.89 3.41 3.81
C LEU A 52 -16.07 2.80 3.04
N ASP A 53 -15.80 2.17 1.89
CA ASP A 53 -16.82 1.59 1.02
C ASP A 53 -16.43 0.17 0.59
N LEU A 54 -17.02 -0.82 1.26
CA LEU A 54 -16.87 -2.24 0.90
C LEU A 54 -18.01 -2.71 -0.03
N ASN A 55 -18.75 -1.79 -0.65
CA ASN A 55 -19.80 -2.05 -1.65
C ASN A 55 -19.40 -1.63 -3.06
N THR A 56 -18.13 -1.34 -3.32
CA THR A 56 -17.65 -1.08 -4.69
C THR A 56 -18.01 -2.24 -5.64
N PRO A 57 -18.13 -2.01 -6.96
CA PRO A 57 -18.50 -3.06 -7.91
C PRO A 57 -17.61 -4.30 -7.84
N SER A 58 -16.29 -4.14 -7.61
CA SER A 58 -15.37 -5.27 -7.48
C SER A 58 -15.59 -6.08 -6.22
N TYR A 59 -15.97 -5.45 -5.10
CA TYR A 59 -16.31 -6.15 -3.86
C TYR A 59 -17.60 -6.96 -3.97
N GLN A 60 -18.59 -6.46 -4.71
CA GLN A 60 -19.83 -7.20 -4.96
C GLN A 60 -19.60 -8.36 -5.93
N GLN A 61 -18.90 -8.11 -7.04
CA GLN A 61 -18.61 -9.12 -8.06
C GLN A 61 -17.74 -10.26 -7.52
N ASN A 62 -16.78 -9.97 -6.63
CA ASN A 62 -15.84 -10.95 -6.08
C ASN A 62 -16.18 -11.34 -4.62
N GLN A 63 -17.44 -11.19 -4.21
CA GLN A 63 -17.84 -11.38 -2.80
C GLN A 63 -17.46 -12.77 -2.23
N ASP A 64 -17.46 -13.80 -3.08
CA ASP A 64 -17.19 -15.21 -2.73
C ASP A 64 -15.79 -15.69 -3.14
N MET A 65 -14.85 -14.76 -3.41
CA MET A 65 -13.49 -15.11 -3.83
C MET A 65 -12.82 -16.02 -2.77
N PRO A 66 -12.33 -17.24 -3.13
CA PRO A 66 -11.84 -18.22 -2.15
C PRO A 66 -10.68 -17.77 -1.26
N ILE A 67 -9.80 -16.90 -1.78
CA ILE A 67 -8.61 -16.39 -1.09
C ILE A 67 -8.97 -15.19 -0.20
N LEU A 68 -9.88 -14.32 -0.65
CA LEU A 68 -10.24 -13.09 0.06
C LEU A 68 -11.72 -12.75 -0.18
N PRO A 69 -12.65 -13.42 0.53
CA PRO A 69 -14.07 -13.10 0.40
C PRO A 69 -14.35 -11.74 1.02
N ARG A 70 -15.40 -11.06 0.54
CA ARG A 70 -15.80 -9.72 1.03
C ARG A 70 -16.04 -9.70 2.54
N THR A 71 -16.61 -10.78 3.09
CA THR A 71 -16.86 -10.91 4.53
C THR A 71 -15.58 -10.84 5.37
N LEU A 72 -14.45 -11.32 4.84
CA LEU A 72 -13.16 -11.24 5.51
C LEU A 72 -12.64 -9.80 5.54
N MET A 73 -12.78 -9.06 4.44
CA MET A 73 -12.41 -7.64 4.38
C MET A 73 -13.30 -6.75 5.26
N VAL A 74 -14.57 -7.10 5.46
CA VAL A 74 -15.48 -6.35 6.37
C VAL A 74 -15.11 -6.58 7.84
N ARG A 75 -14.53 -7.74 8.16
CA ARG A 75 -14.22 -8.12 9.54
C ARG A 75 -13.00 -7.37 10.11
N PHE A 76 -12.11 -6.90 9.25
CA PHE A 76 -10.86 -6.21 9.61
C PHE A 76 -10.94 -4.73 9.22
#